data_AF-A0A3A0A236-F1
#
_entry.id   AF-A0A3A0A236-F1
#
_cell.length_a   1.000
_cell.length_b   1.000
_cell.length_c   1.000
_cell.angle_alpha   90.00
_cell.angle_beta   90.00
_cell.angle_gamma   90.00
#
_symmetry.space_group_name_H-M   'P 1'
#
loop_
_entity.id
_entity.type
_entity.pdbx_description
1 polymer ?
#
loop_
_entity_poly.entity_id
_entity_poly.type
_entity_poly.pdbx_seq_one_letter_code
_entity_poly.pdbx_strand_id
1 'polypeptide(L)'
;MSSTKCRHPRIHIKQITLILCATVLLLLALLSSDLLPMSQLFTPVPPPQTLQQLVGQAPLIFIGQVGPPVRYMQVGGYSQDGSFSATPIDPYAVNLVLTVTDFQLYVEQVIRDDGAIAAGKPIIAREPGAVTAEYHVLAQSTSQATIAPGERYLFILASNPDHMSYGFHYGAWGRLLIDEEGVLHVSNGLRTPLRFGENADPITLDEMIRFVEERTPAEAPSAPDIMSTNRPVVPFMPLADRSSIWAGFRWVVPDSLQEIVDHASLIVIAEVGEVVEQYNLEGVGQNGQPMGAAYGLSPARMIAADVLLNVDQVIRDDGAVAAQAPVVLRVPGVIDEFSQAISRESYYPFIYTGDRYLFLLTRNPDGTYGLYHSPWSRLIVDGEMLRASNGPKEPLQFDENEGPVTLEAFVELVENSAPPAVAVLDPLPLAFTPYAAPISPLATPPAAPVSPLATPQASDSGSRETAVRYNPPSSQPCVADRHWRSGAD
;
A
#
# COMPACT_ATOMS: atom_id res chain seq x y z
N MET A 1 -85.43 -17.92 -19.99
CA MET A 1 -84.69 -16.65 -20.22
C MET A 1 -83.57 -16.55 -19.21
N SER A 2 -82.40 -16.15 -19.72
CA SER A 2 -81.08 -16.13 -19.12
C SER A 2 -80.96 -15.35 -17.80
N SER A 3 -80.11 -15.83 -16.88
CA SER A 3 -79.28 -14.95 -16.05
C SER A 3 -78.12 -15.74 -15.42
N THR A 4 -77.12 -16.07 -16.23
CA THR A 4 -75.82 -16.56 -15.72
C THR A 4 -75.02 -15.36 -15.23
N LYS A 5 -75.09 -15.09 -13.91
CA LYS A 5 -74.27 -14.06 -13.25
C LYS A 5 -72.79 -14.49 -13.27
N CYS A 6 -72.02 -13.94 -14.21
CA CYS A 6 -70.56 -13.93 -14.13
C CYS A 6 -70.12 -13.13 -12.90
N ARG A 7 -69.64 -13.82 -11.85
CA ARG A 7 -68.86 -13.19 -10.78
C ARG A 7 -67.41 -13.10 -11.24
N HIS A 8 -66.98 -11.90 -11.64
CA HIS A 8 -65.56 -11.64 -11.78
C HIS A 8 -64.89 -11.79 -10.41
N PRO A 9 -63.78 -12.56 -10.31
CA PRO A 9 -62.99 -12.57 -9.09
C PRO A 9 -62.44 -11.16 -8.89
N ARG A 10 -62.85 -10.50 -7.81
CA ARG A 10 -62.16 -9.32 -7.29
C ARG A 10 -60.80 -9.79 -6.79
N ILE A 11 -59.87 -9.93 -7.72
CA ILE A 11 -58.46 -10.10 -7.38
C ILE A 11 -58.09 -8.84 -6.61
N HIS A 12 -57.74 -9.02 -5.33
CA HIS A 12 -57.42 -7.95 -4.41
C HIS A 12 -56.14 -7.27 -4.89
N ILE A 13 -56.29 -6.22 -5.70
CA ILE A 13 -55.18 -5.37 -6.19
C ILE A 13 -54.26 -4.97 -5.03
N LYS A 14 -54.84 -4.73 -3.84
CA LYS A 14 -54.09 -4.43 -2.61
C LYS A 14 -53.14 -5.55 -2.17
N GLN A 15 -53.51 -6.83 -2.32
CA GLN A 15 -52.62 -7.95 -1.98
C GLN A 15 -51.47 -8.08 -2.99
N ILE A 16 -51.73 -7.84 -4.28
CA ILE A 16 -50.68 -7.87 -5.31
C ILE A 16 -49.67 -6.73 -5.08
N THR A 17 -50.14 -5.51 -4.79
CA THR A 17 -49.24 -4.38 -4.50
C THR A 17 -48.40 -4.61 -3.25
N LEU A 18 -48.98 -5.21 -2.20
CA LEU A 18 -48.25 -5.50 -0.96
C LEU A 18 -47.16 -6.54 -1.17
N ILE A 19 -47.45 -7.60 -1.93
CA ILE A 19 -46.47 -8.63 -2.30
C ILE A 19 -45.35 -8.00 -3.14
N LEU A 20 -45.69 -7.18 -4.14
CA LEU A 20 -44.67 -6.54 -4.98
C LEU A 20 -43.74 -5.62 -4.17
N CYS A 21 -44.28 -4.81 -3.26
CA CYS A 21 -43.47 -3.95 -2.38
C CYS A 21 -42.57 -4.77 -1.44
N ALA A 22 -43.08 -5.86 -0.87
CA ALA A 22 -42.28 -6.74 -0.01
C ALA A 22 -41.14 -7.41 -0.79
N THR A 23 -41.40 -7.86 -2.02
CA THR A 23 -40.37 -8.46 -2.88
C THR A 23 -39.32 -7.44 -3.31
N VAL A 24 -39.71 -6.21 -3.64
CA VAL A 24 -38.77 -5.12 -4.00
C VAL A 24 -37.93 -4.70 -2.79
N LEU A 25 -38.53 -4.58 -1.60
CA LEU A 25 -37.79 -4.28 -0.36
C LEU A 25 -36.83 -5.42 0.01
N LEU A 26 -37.22 -6.68 -0.17
CA LEU A 26 -36.35 -7.83 0.04
C LEU A 26 -35.21 -7.86 -0.98
N LEU A 27 -35.48 -7.56 -2.26
CA LEU A 27 -34.45 -7.46 -3.29
C LEU A 27 -33.48 -6.29 -3.00
N LEU A 28 -33.98 -5.13 -2.56
CA LEU A 28 -33.14 -4.00 -2.16
C LEU A 28 -32.34 -4.31 -0.90
N ALA A 29 -32.91 -5.04 0.06
CA ALA A 29 -32.19 -5.50 1.25
C ALA A 29 -31.07 -6.49 0.89
N LEU A 30 -31.34 -7.45 -0.02
CA LEU A 30 -30.35 -8.41 -0.52
C LEU A 30 -29.25 -7.71 -1.36
N LEU A 31 -29.63 -6.79 -2.25
CA LEU A 31 -28.67 -5.99 -3.04
C LEU A 31 -27.84 -5.02 -2.18
N SER A 32 -28.33 -4.63 -1.00
CA SER A 32 -27.57 -3.81 -0.05
C SER A 32 -26.75 -4.64 0.96
N SER A 33 -26.98 -5.95 1.07
CA SER A 33 -26.14 -6.84 1.88
C SER A 33 -24.93 -7.42 1.13
N ASP A 34 -24.95 -7.39 -0.21
CA ASP A 34 -23.81 -7.80 -1.06
C ASP A 34 -22.85 -6.66 -1.42
N LEU A 35 -23.11 -5.43 -0.95
CA LEU A 35 -22.10 -4.36 -0.90
C LEU A 35 -21.24 -4.52 0.36
N LEU A 36 -20.58 -5.67 0.47
CA LEU A 36 -19.50 -5.85 1.43
C LEU A 36 -18.32 -4.94 1.03
N PRO A 37 -17.61 -4.35 2.00
CA PRO A 37 -16.66 -3.27 1.75
C PRO A 37 -15.45 -3.77 0.96
N MET A 38 -15.37 -3.40 -0.32
CA MET A 38 -14.29 -3.73 -1.26
C MET A 38 -12.94 -3.04 -0.96
N SER A 39 -12.58 -2.82 0.31
CA SER A 39 -11.30 -2.18 0.69
C SER A 39 -10.82 -2.55 2.11
N GLN A 40 -11.02 -3.80 2.54
CA GLN A 40 -10.78 -4.20 3.94
C GLN A 40 -9.34 -4.09 4.43
N LEU A 41 -8.35 -4.08 3.53
CA LEU A 41 -6.96 -4.05 3.97
C LEU A 41 -6.58 -2.74 4.68
N PHE A 42 -7.23 -1.62 4.35
CA PHE A 42 -6.80 -0.29 4.83
C PHE A 42 -7.96 0.68 5.03
N THR A 43 -9.19 0.19 5.17
CA THR A 43 -10.28 1.08 5.58
C THR A 43 -9.91 1.65 6.94
N PRO A 44 -9.87 2.98 7.14
CA PRO A 44 -9.52 3.56 8.43
C PRO A 44 -10.50 3.04 9.49
N VAL A 45 -10.06 2.08 10.30
CA VAL A 45 -10.86 1.57 11.40
C VAL A 45 -10.69 2.57 12.55
N PRO A 46 -11.78 3.13 13.09
CA PRO A 46 -11.66 4.03 14.22
C PRO A 46 -10.97 3.32 15.40
N PRO A 47 -10.19 4.04 16.23
CA PRO A 47 -9.58 3.46 17.41
C PRO A 47 -10.62 2.72 18.28
N PRO A 48 -10.27 1.55 18.84
CA PRO A 48 -11.18 0.82 19.72
C PRO A 48 -11.49 1.69 20.94
N GLN A 49 -12.77 1.71 21.35
CA GLN A 49 -13.25 2.49 22.49
C GLN A 49 -13.28 1.68 23.79
N THR A 50 -13.12 0.36 23.69
CA THR A 50 -13.12 -0.55 24.83
C THR A 50 -12.17 -1.72 24.60
N LEU A 51 -11.74 -2.36 25.69
CA LEU A 51 -10.93 -3.58 25.64
C LEU A 51 -11.65 -4.71 24.88
N GLN A 52 -12.98 -4.84 25.06
CA GLN A 52 -13.80 -5.81 24.33
C GLN A 52 -13.76 -5.61 22.82
N GLN A 53 -13.80 -4.35 22.35
CA GLN A 53 -13.71 -4.06 20.92
C GLN A 53 -12.32 -4.44 20.40
N LEU A 54 -11.26 -4.03 21.10
CA LEU A 54 -9.88 -4.32 20.71
C LEU A 54 -9.64 -5.82 20.51
N VAL A 55 -10.04 -6.65 21.49
CA VAL A 55 -9.78 -8.10 21.43
C VAL A 55 -10.88 -8.89 20.72
N GLY A 56 -12.03 -8.28 20.44
CA GLY A 56 -13.21 -8.98 19.93
C GLY A 56 -13.07 -9.48 18.49
N GLN A 57 -12.22 -8.83 17.70
CA GLN A 57 -11.93 -9.18 16.30
C GLN A 57 -10.63 -9.97 16.13
N ALA A 58 -9.94 -10.27 17.23
CA ALA A 58 -8.63 -10.90 17.22
C ALA A 58 -8.73 -12.37 17.67
N PRO A 59 -8.86 -13.32 16.73
CA PRO A 59 -8.85 -14.75 17.07
C PRO A 59 -7.47 -15.21 17.54
N LEU A 60 -6.39 -14.47 17.23
CA LEU A 60 -5.03 -14.79 17.63
C LEU A 60 -4.44 -13.68 18.52
N ILE A 61 -4.10 -14.02 19.77
CA ILE A 61 -3.50 -13.10 20.74
C ILE A 61 -2.34 -13.80 21.44
N PHE A 62 -1.13 -13.25 21.35
CA PHE A 62 0.06 -13.84 21.96
C PHE A 62 1.14 -12.79 22.21
N ILE A 63 2.09 -13.12 23.08
CA ILE A 63 3.33 -12.37 23.25
C ILE A 63 4.40 -13.03 22.40
N GLY A 64 5.16 -12.24 21.65
CA GLY A 64 6.19 -12.77 20.77
C GLY A 64 7.18 -11.72 20.29
N GLN A 65 8.13 -12.19 19.50
CA GLN A 65 9.16 -11.38 18.87
C GLN A 65 8.95 -11.32 17.36
N VAL A 66 9.24 -10.17 16.76
CA VAL A 66 9.26 -10.00 15.30
C VAL A 66 10.53 -10.63 14.76
N GLY A 67 10.38 -11.58 13.84
CA GLY A 67 11.49 -12.16 13.09
C GLY A 67 11.92 -11.30 11.90
N PRO A 68 12.82 -11.80 11.04
CA PRO A 68 13.19 -11.09 9.82
C PRO A 68 11.99 -10.96 8.86
N PRO A 69 12.01 -9.95 7.96
CA PRO A 69 11.05 -9.89 6.87
C PRO A 69 11.17 -11.14 5.99
N VAL A 70 10.04 -11.74 5.69
CA VAL A 70 9.93 -12.95 4.86
C VAL A 70 9.72 -12.59 3.40
N ARG A 71 8.99 -11.49 3.13
CA ARG A 71 8.79 -10.95 1.77
C ARG A 71 8.34 -9.50 1.80
N TYR A 72 8.66 -8.79 0.71
CA TYR A 72 8.04 -7.52 0.34
C TYR A 72 7.13 -7.76 -0.85
N MET A 73 5.95 -7.17 -0.86
CA MET A 73 5.02 -7.33 -1.99
C MET A 73 4.17 -6.08 -2.19
N GLN A 74 3.63 -5.95 -3.40
CA GLN A 74 2.68 -4.91 -3.76
C GLN A 74 1.26 -5.49 -3.76
N VAL A 75 0.35 -4.86 -3.02
CA VAL A 75 -1.01 -5.34 -2.78
C VAL A 75 -2.02 -4.33 -3.31
N GLY A 76 -2.88 -4.75 -4.23
CA GLY A 76 -4.02 -3.96 -4.70
C GLY A 76 -5.29 -4.14 -3.85
N GLY A 77 -5.31 -5.14 -2.97
CA GLY A 77 -6.45 -5.48 -2.11
C GLY A 77 -6.71 -6.99 -2.08
N TYR A 78 -7.79 -7.37 -1.40
CA TYR A 78 -8.37 -8.71 -1.49
C TYR A 78 -9.60 -8.66 -2.38
N SER A 79 -9.74 -9.62 -3.29
CA SER A 79 -11.00 -9.85 -4.00
C SER A 79 -12.06 -10.41 -3.05
N GLN A 80 -13.30 -10.49 -3.52
CA GLN A 80 -14.45 -10.96 -2.71
C GLN A 80 -14.29 -12.39 -2.19
N ASP A 81 -13.52 -13.23 -2.88
CA ASP A 81 -13.22 -14.61 -2.49
C ASP A 81 -12.03 -14.70 -1.49
N GLY A 82 -11.52 -13.56 -1.03
CA GLY A 82 -10.37 -13.48 -0.13
C GLY A 82 -9.02 -13.72 -0.82
N SER A 83 -9.02 -13.97 -2.13
CA SER A 83 -7.78 -14.13 -2.88
C SER A 83 -7.07 -12.78 -3.08
N PHE A 84 -5.76 -12.86 -3.26
CA PHE A 84 -4.92 -11.70 -3.42
C PHE A 84 -5.09 -11.12 -4.82
N SER A 85 -5.46 -9.83 -4.91
CA SER A 85 -5.47 -9.12 -6.18
C SER A 85 -4.23 -8.23 -6.27
N ALA A 86 -3.26 -8.66 -7.09
CA ALA A 86 -2.14 -7.81 -7.51
C ALA A 86 -2.62 -6.72 -8.49
N THR A 87 -3.74 -6.99 -9.17
CA THR A 87 -4.43 -6.04 -10.03
C THR A 87 -5.38 -5.15 -9.23
N PRO A 88 -5.54 -3.89 -9.64
CA PRO A 88 -6.64 -3.10 -9.15
C PRO A 88 -7.98 -3.73 -9.52
N ILE A 89 -8.90 -3.78 -8.55
CA ILE A 89 -10.26 -4.33 -8.73
C ILE A 89 -11.11 -3.41 -9.63
N ASP A 90 -10.67 -2.16 -9.84
CA ASP A 90 -11.28 -1.18 -10.74
C ASP A 90 -10.20 -0.44 -11.56
N PRO A 91 -10.18 -0.53 -12.90
CA PRO A 91 -9.20 0.17 -13.74
C PRO A 91 -9.30 1.70 -13.68
N TYR A 92 -10.39 2.27 -13.14
CA TYR A 92 -10.61 3.73 -13.05
C TYR A 92 -10.49 4.30 -11.64
N ALA A 93 -10.35 3.46 -10.61
CA ALA A 93 -10.05 3.94 -9.27
C ALA A 93 -8.59 4.43 -9.21
N VAL A 94 -8.31 5.52 -8.49
CA VAL A 94 -6.94 5.92 -8.16
C VAL A 94 -6.39 4.86 -7.20
N ASN A 95 -5.79 3.82 -7.76
CA ASN A 95 -5.45 2.61 -7.03
C ASN A 95 -4.13 2.78 -6.29
N LEU A 96 -4.22 2.81 -4.97
CA LEU A 96 -3.07 2.64 -4.09
C LEU A 96 -2.68 1.16 -4.09
N VAL A 97 -1.84 0.77 -5.05
CA VAL A 97 -1.03 -0.44 -4.88
C VAL A 97 -0.11 -0.17 -3.69
N LEU A 98 -0.39 -0.81 -2.58
CA LEU A 98 0.35 -0.58 -1.34
C LEU A 98 1.46 -1.61 -1.23
N THR A 99 2.68 -1.13 -1.06
CA THR A 99 3.75 -2.00 -0.60
C THR A 99 3.39 -2.50 0.79
N VAL A 100 3.61 -3.79 1.05
CA VAL A 100 3.52 -4.40 2.37
C VAL A 100 4.75 -5.25 2.61
N THR A 101 5.06 -5.47 3.89
CA THR A 101 6.13 -6.34 4.37
C THR A 101 5.50 -7.43 5.23
N ASP A 102 5.78 -8.69 4.91
CA ASP A 102 5.37 -9.81 5.74
C ASP A 102 6.54 -10.20 6.66
N PHE A 103 6.28 -10.27 7.96
CA PHE A 103 7.22 -10.69 8.99
C PHE A 103 6.83 -12.05 9.55
N GLN A 104 7.81 -12.91 9.77
CA GLN A 104 7.60 -14.09 10.60
C GLN A 104 7.57 -13.66 12.07
N LEU A 105 6.57 -14.09 12.82
CA LEU A 105 6.50 -13.86 14.27
C LEU A 105 6.92 -15.12 15.03
N TYR A 106 7.75 -14.93 16.05
CA TYR A 106 8.15 -15.98 16.98
C TYR A 106 7.30 -15.87 18.24
N VAL A 107 6.54 -16.92 18.52
CA VAL A 107 5.64 -16.98 19.66
C VAL A 107 6.41 -17.33 20.93
N GLU A 108 6.25 -16.53 21.98
CA GLU A 108 6.78 -16.81 23.32
C GLU A 108 5.68 -17.34 24.25
N GLN A 109 4.52 -16.69 24.26
CA GLN A 109 3.40 -17.03 25.14
C GLN A 109 2.07 -16.85 24.41
N VAL A 110 1.28 -17.92 24.36
CA VAL A 110 -0.09 -17.89 23.80
C VAL A 110 -1.08 -17.42 24.85
N ILE A 111 -1.97 -16.50 24.48
CA ILE A 111 -3.09 -16.02 25.31
C ILE A 111 -4.43 -16.46 24.68
N ARG A 112 -4.55 -16.37 23.36
CA ARG A 112 -5.65 -16.90 22.55
C ARG A 112 -5.08 -17.45 21.25
N ASP A 113 -5.49 -18.65 20.87
CA ASP A 113 -5.08 -19.30 19.63
C ASP A 113 -6.31 -19.62 18.78
N ASP A 114 -6.21 -19.36 17.48
CA ASP A 114 -7.19 -19.78 16.48
C ASP A 114 -6.92 -21.21 15.97
N GLY A 115 -5.88 -21.86 16.53
CA GLY A 115 -5.40 -23.19 16.21
C GLY A 115 -4.15 -23.18 15.32
N ALA A 116 -3.75 -22.03 14.78
CA ALA A 116 -2.56 -21.92 13.94
C ALA A 116 -1.27 -22.23 14.72
N ILE A 117 -1.14 -21.74 15.96
CA ILE A 117 0.05 -21.98 16.77
C ILE A 117 0.11 -23.44 17.19
N ALA A 118 -1.00 -24.00 17.69
CA ALA A 118 -1.08 -25.41 18.07
C ALA A 118 -0.76 -26.36 16.90
N ALA A 119 -1.10 -25.97 15.66
CA ALA A 119 -0.76 -26.71 14.45
C ALA A 119 0.71 -26.54 13.99
N GLY A 120 1.51 -25.74 14.71
CA GLY A 120 2.90 -25.46 14.35
C GLY A 120 3.05 -24.62 13.08
N LYS A 121 2.00 -23.89 12.68
CA LYS A 121 2.04 -23.04 11.48
C LYS A 121 2.90 -21.81 11.75
N PRO A 122 3.68 -21.34 10.76
CA PRO A 122 4.36 -20.05 10.89
C PRO A 122 3.31 -18.94 10.99
N ILE A 123 3.48 -18.05 11.96
CA ILE A 123 2.63 -16.87 12.10
C ILE A 123 3.25 -15.74 11.28
N ILE A 124 2.57 -15.35 10.21
CA ILE A 124 3.03 -14.29 9.31
C ILE A 124 2.20 -13.02 9.56
N ALA A 125 2.83 -11.96 10.04
CA ALA A 125 2.19 -10.66 10.18
C ALA A 125 2.47 -9.78 8.96
N ARG A 126 1.42 -9.22 8.36
CA ARG A 126 1.51 -8.30 7.22
C ARG A 126 1.41 -6.86 7.69
N GLU A 127 2.45 -6.09 7.41
CA GLU A 127 2.53 -4.66 7.72
C GLU A 127 2.51 -3.80 6.46
N PRO A 128 1.79 -2.67 6.46
CA PRO A 128 1.86 -1.71 5.36
C PRO A 128 3.22 -1.03 5.28
N GLY A 129 3.67 -0.81 4.04
CA GLY A 129 4.95 -0.21 3.69
C GLY A 129 6.05 -1.23 3.42
N ALA A 130 7.13 -0.77 2.78
CA ALA A 130 8.43 -1.44 2.80
C ALA A 130 9.11 -1.11 4.12
N VAL A 131 8.92 -1.96 5.13
CA VAL A 131 9.42 -1.71 6.47
C VAL A 131 10.90 -2.09 6.53
N THR A 132 11.75 -1.10 6.31
CA THR A 132 13.21 -1.20 6.53
C THR A 132 13.60 -0.72 7.92
N ALA A 133 14.84 -0.95 8.34
CA ALA A 133 15.35 -0.44 9.61
C ALA A 133 15.29 1.10 9.68
N GLU A 134 15.57 1.77 8.57
CA GLU A 134 15.52 3.23 8.44
C GLU A 134 14.09 3.75 8.54
N TYR A 135 13.15 3.07 7.87
CA TYR A 135 11.72 3.40 7.98
C TYR A 135 11.23 3.23 9.42
N HIS A 136 11.70 2.20 10.12
CA HIS A 136 11.36 2.01 11.53
C HIS A 136 11.81 3.17 12.41
N VAL A 137 13.06 3.63 12.25
CA VAL A 137 13.58 4.81 12.97
C VAL A 137 12.73 6.05 12.68
N LEU A 138 12.34 6.25 11.41
CA LEU A 138 11.47 7.35 11.04
C LEU A 138 10.09 7.22 11.71
N ALA A 139 9.47 6.04 11.64
CA ALA A 139 8.15 5.77 12.21
C ALA A 139 8.13 6.05 13.72
N GLN A 140 9.19 5.71 14.45
CA GLN A 140 9.34 6.01 15.88
C GLN A 140 9.31 7.51 16.21
N SER A 141 9.62 8.39 15.27
CA SER A 141 9.54 9.85 15.45
C SER A 141 8.18 10.44 15.07
N THR A 142 7.24 9.61 14.61
CA THR A 142 5.93 10.03 14.11
C THR A 142 4.79 9.34 14.87
N SER A 143 3.55 9.69 14.55
CA SER A 143 2.38 8.95 15.03
C SER A 143 2.16 7.62 14.29
N GLN A 144 2.98 7.29 13.29
CA GLN A 144 2.91 6.02 12.60
C GLN A 144 3.43 4.91 13.51
N ALA A 145 2.81 3.74 13.40
CA ALA A 145 3.25 2.55 14.09
C ALA A 145 3.83 1.60 13.05
N THR A 146 4.87 0.86 13.42
CA THR A 146 5.42 -0.24 12.61
C THR A 146 6.12 -1.21 13.56
N ILE A 147 6.58 -2.35 13.04
CA ILE A 147 7.32 -3.37 13.79
C ILE A 147 8.69 -3.55 13.15
N ALA A 148 9.71 -3.84 13.94
CA ALA A 148 11.02 -4.20 13.42
C ALA A 148 11.52 -5.54 13.96
N PRO A 149 12.37 -6.25 13.18
CA PRO A 149 13.00 -7.49 13.64
C PRO A 149 13.68 -7.32 14.99
N GLY A 150 13.46 -8.29 15.87
CA GLY A 150 14.00 -8.32 17.23
C GLY A 150 13.11 -7.64 18.28
N GLU A 151 12.11 -6.86 17.88
CA GLU A 151 11.20 -6.22 18.82
C GLU A 151 10.16 -7.20 19.36
N ARG A 152 9.75 -6.97 20.61
CA ARG A 152 8.84 -7.82 21.36
C ARG A 152 7.53 -7.08 21.62
N TYR A 153 6.42 -7.76 21.36
CA TYR A 153 5.09 -7.20 21.49
C TYR A 153 4.10 -8.20 22.09
N LEU A 154 3.02 -7.66 22.65
CA LEU A 154 1.74 -8.33 22.69
C LEU A 154 1.02 -8.09 21.35
N PHE A 155 0.84 -9.15 20.57
CA PHE A 155 0.15 -9.16 19.30
C PHE A 155 -1.34 -9.47 19.48
N ILE A 156 -2.19 -8.68 18.83
CA ILE A 156 -3.65 -8.81 18.80
C ILE A 156 -4.05 -8.80 17.32
N LEU A 157 -4.14 -9.99 16.74
CA LEU A 157 -4.13 -10.19 15.30
C LEU A 157 -5.46 -10.73 14.78
N ALA A 158 -5.88 -10.20 13.62
CA ALA A 158 -6.97 -10.72 12.82
C ALA A 158 -6.42 -11.52 11.64
N SER A 159 -7.08 -12.61 11.27
CA SER A 159 -6.78 -13.31 10.02
C SER A 159 -7.06 -12.36 8.86
N ASN A 160 -6.12 -12.22 7.94
CA ASN A 160 -6.43 -11.62 6.66
C ASN A 160 -7.35 -12.56 5.85
N PRO A 161 -8.09 -12.04 4.85
CA PRO A 161 -8.91 -12.84 3.95
C PRO A 161 -8.18 -13.98 3.23
N ASP A 162 -6.85 -13.88 3.05
CA ASP A 162 -6.06 -14.98 2.48
C ASP A 162 -5.86 -16.17 3.42
N HIS A 163 -6.21 -16.05 4.71
CA HIS A 163 -6.00 -17.07 5.75
C HIS A 163 -4.56 -17.59 5.89
N MET A 164 -3.61 -16.90 5.26
CA MET A 164 -2.19 -17.24 5.22
C MET A 164 -1.33 -16.23 5.99
N SER A 165 -1.92 -15.09 6.28
CA SER A 165 -1.29 -14.00 7.01
C SER A 165 -2.28 -13.37 7.97
N TYR A 166 -1.72 -12.63 8.91
CA TYR A 166 -2.44 -11.88 9.91
C TYR A 166 -2.23 -10.39 9.70
N GLY A 167 -3.28 -9.61 9.96
CA GLY A 167 -3.25 -8.16 9.90
C GLY A 167 -3.64 -7.53 11.24
N PHE A 168 -3.39 -6.23 11.34
CA PHE A 168 -3.74 -5.44 12.51
C PHE A 168 -5.08 -4.73 12.26
N HIS A 169 -6.19 -5.35 12.69
CA HIS A 169 -7.53 -4.81 12.44
C HIS A 169 -7.69 -3.36 12.93
N TYR A 170 -7.12 -3.02 14.09
CA TYR A 170 -7.11 -1.66 14.64
C TYR A 170 -5.77 -0.94 14.42
N GLY A 171 -5.00 -1.33 13.40
CA GLY A 171 -3.69 -0.74 13.10
C GLY A 171 -2.73 -0.81 14.30
N ALA A 172 -2.18 0.35 14.70
CA ALA A 172 -1.25 0.47 15.82
C ALA A 172 -1.73 -0.19 17.13
N TRP A 173 -3.04 -0.28 17.36
CA TRP A 173 -3.61 -0.86 18.58
C TRP A 173 -3.54 -2.39 18.61
N GLY A 174 -3.33 -3.04 17.47
CA GLY A 174 -3.18 -4.50 17.37
C GLY A 174 -1.79 -5.02 17.76
N ARG A 175 -0.86 -4.12 18.12
CA ARG A 175 0.51 -4.43 18.56
C ARG A 175 0.86 -3.52 19.71
N LEU A 176 1.09 -4.10 20.88
CA LEU A 176 1.29 -3.37 22.12
C LEU A 176 2.68 -3.63 22.67
N LEU A 177 3.40 -2.57 23.01
CA LEU A 177 4.66 -2.65 23.75
C LEU A 177 4.35 -2.95 25.22
N ILE A 178 5.19 -3.75 25.85
CA ILE A 178 5.10 -4.11 27.26
C ILE A 178 6.30 -3.44 27.95
N ASP A 179 6.04 -2.51 28.88
CA ASP A 179 7.12 -1.88 29.66
C ASP A 179 7.58 -2.77 30.82
N GLU A 180 8.51 -2.25 31.64
CA GLU A 180 9.11 -3.01 32.76
C GLU A 180 8.10 -3.28 33.87
N GLU A 181 7.11 -2.40 34.05
CA GLU A 181 6.01 -2.51 35.00
C GLU A 181 4.84 -3.36 34.46
N GLY A 182 4.92 -3.82 33.21
CA GLY A 182 3.88 -4.60 32.55
C GLY A 182 2.69 -3.77 32.06
N VAL A 183 2.82 -2.45 31.97
CA VAL A 183 1.84 -1.56 31.32
C VAL A 183 1.93 -1.72 29.81
N LEU A 184 0.77 -1.72 29.16
CA LEU A 184 0.66 -1.84 27.71
C LEU A 184 0.67 -0.46 27.06
N HIS A 185 1.47 -0.29 26.01
CA HIS A 185 1.55 0.95 25.23
C HIS A 185 1.21 0.68 23.76
N VAL A 186 0.49 1.60 23.13
CA VAL A 186 0.25 1.55 21.68
C VAL A 186 1.58 1.74 20.96
N SER A 187 1.90 0.86 20.00
CA SER A 187 3.21 0.80 19.31
C SER A 187 3.50 1.92 18.29
N ASN A 188 2.96 3.11 18.50
CA ASN A 188 3.34 4.30 17.73
C ASN A 188 4.54 5.03 18.36
N GLY A 189 5.11 6.01 17.66
CA GLY A 189 6.25 6.79 18.17
C GLY A 189 5.97 7.53 19.50
N LEU A 190 4.71 7.82 19.82
CA LEU A 190 4.33 8.46 21.07
C LEU A 190 4.28 7.48 22.26
N ARG A 191 4.16 6.18 21.99
CA ARG A 191 4.08 5.11 22.99
C ARG A 191 3.07 5.41 24.10
N THR A 192 1.90 5.92 23.72
CA THR A 192 0.87 6.28 24.71
C THR A 192 0.39 5.03 25.45
N PRO A 193 0.29 5.07 26.80
CA PRO A 193 -0.29 3.97 27.55
C PRO A 193 -1.69 3.63 27.05
N LEU A 194 -1.99 2.34 26.90
CA LEU A 194 -3.30 1.84 26.51
C LEU A 194 -4.31 2.19 27.59
N ARG A 195 -5.31 3.01 27.24
CA ARG A 195 -6.39 3.45 28.15
C ARG A 195 -7.70 3.51 27.38
N PHE A 196 -8.80 3.20 28.06
CA PHE A 196 -10.15 3.34 27.53
C PHE A 196 -10.94 4.31 28.43
N GLY A 197 -10.97 5.59 28.01
CA GLY A 197 -11.56 6.70 28.76
C GLY A 197 -10.52 7.70 29.30
N GLU A 198 -10.91 8.98 29.44
CA GLU A 198 -9.98 10.08 29.75
C GLU A 198 -9.30 9.98 31.13
N ASN A 199 -9.90 9.26 32.09
CA ASN A 199 -9.40 9.12 33.46
C ASN A 199 -9.20 7.67 33.88
N ALA A 200 -9.12 6.74 32.93
CA ALA A 200 -8.85 5.34 33.22
C ALA A 200 -7.36 5.14 33.55
N ASP A 201 -7.10 4.21 34.47
CA ASP A 201 -5.76 3.70 34.69
C ASP A 201 -5.25 2.99 33.42
N PRO A 202 -3.92 3.00 33.17
CA PRO A 202 -3.34 2.21 32.09
C PRO A 202 -3.66 0.72 32.22
N ILE A 203 -3.99 0.09 31.09
CA ILE A 203 -4.19 -1.35 31.02
C ILE A 203 -2.85 -2.06 31.18
N THR A 204 -2.80 -3.04 32.08
CA THR A 204 -1.63 -3.89 32.30
C THR A 204 -1.73 -5.20 31.52
N LEU A 205 -0.60 -5.88 31.34
CA LEU A 205 -0.54 -7.19 30.72
C LEU A 205 -1.40 -8.21 31.48
N ASP A 206 -1.33 -8.23 32.80
CA ASP A 206 -2.12 -9.15 33.64
C ASP A 206 -3.63 -8.88 33.53
N GLU A 207 -4.04 -7.61 33.41
CA GLU A 207 -5.42 -7.24 33.15
C GLU A 207 -5.87 -7.72 31.76
N MET A 208 -5.05 -7.53 30.73
CA MET A 208 -5.34 -8.00 29.38
C MET A 208 -5.47 -9.52 29.32
N ILE A 209 -4.50 -10.26 29.88
CA ILE A 209 -4.51 -11.73 29.91
C ILE A 209 -5.79 -12.22 30.59
N ARG A 210 -6.06 -11.75 31.80
CA ARG A 210 -7.26 -12.10 32.56
C ARG A 210 -8.54 -11.77 31.80
N PHE A 211 -8.63 -10.59 31.18
CA PHE A 211 -9.79 -10.19 30.40
C PHE A 211 -10.04 -11.13 29.21
N VAL A 212 -8.98 -11.51 28.48
CA VAL A 212 -9.06 -12.42 27.35
C VAL A 212 -9.46 -13.82 27.82
N GLU A 213 -8.85 -14.34 28.88
CA GLU A 213 -9.13 -15.67 29.43
C GLU A 213 -10.56 -15.79 29.98
N GLU A 214 -11.04 -14.79 30.72
CA GLU A 214 -12.38 -14.78 31.31
C GLU A 214 -13.51 -14.70 30.26
N ARG A 215 -13.22 -14.20 29.05
CA ARG A 215 -14.21 -13.96 27.99
C ARG A 215 -14.10 -14.87 26.78
N THR A 216 -13.19 -15.83 26.76
CA THR A 216 -13.05 -16.76 25.63
C THR A 216 -13.94 -18.00 25.87
N PRO A 217 -15.06 -18.21 25.15
CA PRO A 217 -15.67 -19.53 25.09
C PRO A 217 -14.73 -20.48 24.33
N ALA A 218 -14.60 -21.70 24.83
CA ALA A 218 -13.53 -22.67 24.52
C ALA A 218 -13.54 -23.30 23.12
N GLU A 219 -14.16 -22.72 22.10
CA GLU A 219 -14.14 -23.28 20.74
C GLU A 219 -13.88 -22.19 19.70
N ALA A 220 -12.64 -22.16 19.20
CA ALA A 220 -12.34 -21.51 17.94
C ALA A 220 -13.13 -22.22 16.83
N PRO A 221 -13.80 -21.50 15.91
CA PRO A 221 -14.37 -22.11 14.73
C PRO A 221 -13.26 -22.83 13.97
N SER A 222 -13.48 -24.11 13.64
CA SER A 222 -12.54 -24.93 12.89
C SER A 222 -12.15 -24.19 11.62
N ALA A 223 -10.89 -23.75 11.53
CA ALA A 223 -10.38 -23.13 10.33
C ALA A 223 -10.57 -24.10 9.15
N PRO A 224 -11.15 -23.66 8.02
CA PRO A 224 -11.28 -24.52 6.86
C PRO A 224 -9.88 -24.97 6.41
N ASP A 225 -9.73 -26.28 6.18
CA ASP A 225 -8.48 -26.91 5.75
C ASP A 225 -8.22 -26.56 4.28
N ILE A 226 -7.68 -25.35 4.07
CA ILE A 226 -7.34 -24.82 2.75
C ILE A 226 -5.84 -24.58 2.72
N MET A 227 -4.99 -25.61 2.66
CA MET A 227 -3.62 -25.47 2.15
C MET A 227 -2.99 -26.82 1.76
N SER A 228 -2.94 -27.10 0.46
CA SER A 228 -2.00 -28.07 -0.15
C SER A 228 -1.02 -27.44 -1.14
N THR A 229 -0.80 -26.12 -1.07
CA THR A 229 0.15 -25.44 -1.96
C THR A 229 1.41 -25.03 -1.19
N ASN A 230 2.38 -25.94 -1.14
CA ASN A 230 3.78 -25.63 -0.83
C ASN A 230 4.31 -24.64 -1.88
N ARG A 231 4.26 -23.33 -1.61
CA ARG A 231 5.02 -22.35 -2.38
C ARG A 231 6.33 -22.03 -1.66
N PRO A 232 7.48 -22.09 -2.34
CA PRO A 232 8.78 -21.80 -1.72
C PRO A 232 8.87 -20.32 -1.32
N VAL A 233 9.37 -20.10 -0.11
CA VAL A 233 9.81 -18.79 0.37
C VAL A 233 11.19 -18.54 -0.25
N VAL A 234 11.30 -17.57 -1.17
CA VAL A 234 12.58 -17.19 -1.78
C VAL A 234 13.18 -16.02 -0.96
N PRO A 235 14.39 -16.15 -0.40
CA PRO A 235 15.01 -15.09 0.38
C PRO A 235 15.40 -13.89 -0.51
N PHE A 236 15.02 -12.69 -0.08
CA PHE A 236 15.32 -11.42 -0.75
C PHE A 236 16.60 -10.76 -0.22
N MET A 237 17.36 -10.09 -1.09
CA MET A 237 18.54 -9.30 -0.72
C MET A 237 18.17 -7.93 -0.11
N PRO A 238 19.01 -7.35 0.79
CA PRO A 238 18.76 -6.02 1.35
C PRO A 238 18.78 -4.93 0.28
N LEU A 239 17.77 -4.05 0.29
CA LEU A 239 17.61 -2.94 -0.66
C LEU A 239 18.55 -1.78 -0.29
N ALA A 240 19.20 -1.18 -1.29
CA ALA A 240 19.85 0.12 -1.11
C ALA A 240 18.80 1.26 -1.12
N ASP A 241 19.15 2.45 -0.65
CA ASP A 241 18.31 3.66 -0.79
C ASP A 241 18.96 4.60 -1.83
N ARG A 242 18.20 5.06 -2.84
CA ARG A 242 18.68 6.04 -3.84
C ARG A 242 17.68 7.17 -4.09
N SER A 243 18.19 8.40 -4.19
CA SER A 243 17.48 9.53 -4.78
C SER A 243 17.84 9.63 -6.25
N SER A 244 16.93 9.27 -7.16
CA SER A 244 17.14 9.43 -8.60
C SER A 244 15.89 10.00 -9.27
N ILE A 245 16.11 10.79 -10.31
CA ILE A 245 15.05 11.48 -11.03
C ILE A 245 14.24 10.43 -11.78
N TRP A 246 12.96 10.32 -11.41
CA TRP A 246 11.91 9.57 -12.10
C TRP A 246 11.66 10.19 -13.47
N ALA A 247 12.56 9.91 -14.39
CA ALA A 247 12.62 10.56 -15.67
C ALA A 247 11.85 9.73 -16.72
N GLY A 248 12.22 8.47 -16.87
CA GLY A 248 11.71 7.61 -17.93
C GLY A 248 10.51 6.76 -17.56
N PHE A 249 9.62 7.13 -16.63
CA PHE A 249 8.43 6.31 -16.38
C PHE A 249 7.19 7.18 -16.19
N ARG A 250 6.30 7.15 -17.18
CA ARG A 250 4.99 7.80 -17.11
C ARG A 250 3.89 6.78 -17.39
N TRP A 251 2.82 6.89 -16.62
CA TRP A 251 1.57 6.17 -16.86
C TRP A 251 0.70 6.95 -17.84
N VAL A 252 1.27 7.29 -19.00
CA VAL A 252 0.57 8.04 -20.04
C VAL A 252 0.36 7.10 -21.21
N VAL A 253 -0.92 6.84 -21.50
CA VAL A 253 -1.32 6.15 -22.73
C VAL A 253 -0.90 7.07 -23.89
N PRO A 254 -0.05 6.60 -24.82
CA PRO A 254 0.30 7.39 -25.98
C PRO A 254 -0.90 7.55 -26.93
N ASP A 255 -1.05 8.75 -27.50
CA ASP A 255 -2.13 9.08 -28.43
C ASP A 255 -1.81 8.61 -29.87
N SER A 256 -0.54 8.32 -30.17
CA SER A 256 -0.13 7.85 -31.50
C SER A 256 1.16 7.04 -31.46
N LEU A 257 1.42 6.28 -32.54
CA LEU A 257 2.68 5.57 -32.70
C LEU A 257 3.89 6.54 -32.81
N GLN A 258 3.70 7.68 -33.48
CA GLN A 258 4.73 8.71 -33.62
C GLN A 258 5.18 9.24 -32.25
N GLU A 259 4.24 9.49 -31.34
CA GLU A 259 4.55 9.97 -29.99
C GLU A 259 5.49 9.03 -29.23
N ILE A 260 5.23 7.72 -29.27
CA ILE A 260 6.09 6.73 -28.60
C ILE A 260 7.49 6.74 -29.21
N VAL A 261 7.57 6.84 -30.54
CA VAL A 261 8.84 6.89 -31.27
C VAL A 261 9.61 8.18 -30.96
N ASP A 262 8.93 9.32 -30.85
CA ASP A 262 9.56 10.62 -30.57
C ASP A 262 10.15 10.69 -29.16
N HIS A 263 9.59 9.96 -28.19
CA HIS A 263 10.11 9.90 -26.82
C HIS A 263 11.23 8.88 -26.62
N ALA A 264 11.47 7.98 -27.58
CA ALA A 264 12.48 6.94 -27.48
C ALA A 264 13.83 7.38 -28.08
N SER A 265 14.83 7.50 -27.21
CA SER A 265 16.22 7.77 -27.63
C SER A 265 16.91 6.50 -28.16
N LEU A 266 16.60 5.34 -27.57
CA LEU A 266 17.15 4.04 -27.92
C LEU A 266 15.99 3.07 -28.19
N ILE A 267 15.97 2.41 -29.35
CA ILE A 267 14.95 1.41 -29.71
C ILE A 267 15.65 0.11 -30.08
N VAL A 268 15.41 -0.94 -29.29
CA VAL A 268 16.13 -2.21 -29.39
C VAL A 268 15.20 -3.39 -29.18
N ILE A 269 15.53 -4.52 -29.80
CA ILE A 269 15.02 -5.83 -29.36
C ILE A 269 16.07 -6.42 -28.44
N ALA A 270 15.66 -6.74 -27.21
CA ALA A 270 16.58 -7.22 -26.19
C ALA A 270 15.92 -8.24 -25.26
N GLU A 271 16.75 -9.09 -24.67
CA GLU A 271 16.40 -9.94 -23.55
C GLU A 271 16.73 -9.22 -22.23
N VAL A 272 15.85 -9.34 -21.24
CA VAL A 272 16.08 -8.87 -19.88
C VAL A 272 17.13 -9.78 -19.23
N GLY A 273 18.31 -9.23 -18.97
CA GLY A 273 19.42 -9.94 -18.37
C GLY A 273 19.34 -9.95 -16.84
N GLU A 274 20.51 -9.91 -16.22
CA GLU A 274 20.65 -9.96 -14.77
C GLU A 274 20.18 -8.68 -14.09
N VAL A 275 19.69 -8.83 -12.86
CA VAL A 275 19.37 -7.73 -11.96
C VAL A 275 20.68 -7.18 -11.41
N VAL A 276 21.00 -5.93 -11.74
CA VAL A 276 22.19 -5.23 -11.24
C VAL A 276 21.97 -4.85 -9.78
N GLU A 277 20.81 -4.27 -9.48
CA GLU A 277 20.48 -3.76 -8.15
C GLU A 277 18.96 -3.65 -7.98
N GLN A 278 18.48 -3.85 -6.75
CA GLN A 278 17.13 -3.49 -6.32
C GLN A 278 17.22 -2.56 -5.13
N TYR A 279 16.43 -1.50 -5.13
CA TYR A 279 16.53 -0.44 -4.13
C TYR A 279 15.20 0.30 -3.96
N ASN A 280 15.04 0.98 -2.83
CA ASN A 280 13.95 1.92 -2.66
C ASN A 280 14.29 3.19 -3.43
N LEU A 281 13.46 3.50 -4.40
CA LEU A 281 13.55 4.72 -5.17
C LEU A 281 12.55 5.73 -4.62
N GLU A 282 13.06 6.87 -4.19
CA GLU A 282 12.25 7.99 -3.74
C GLU A 282 11.76 8.79 -4.95
N GLY A 283 10.45 9.01 -5.06
CA GLY A 283 9.90 9.89 -6.10
C GLY A 283 10.49 11.29 -5.98
N VAL A 284 10.84 11.93 -7.08
CA VAL A 284 11.42 13.28 -7.11
C VAL A 284 10.45 14.24 -7.80
N GLY A 285 10.11 15.34 -7.15
CA GLY A 285 9.28 16.40 -7.70
C GLY A 285 9.98 17.17 -8.82
N GLN A 286 9.24 18.04 -9.50
CA GLN A 286 9.73 18.81 -10.67
C GLN A 286 10.97 19.67 -10.38
N ASN A 287 11.16 20.07 -9.14
CA ASN A 287 12.31 20.85 -8.67
C ASN A 287 13.55 20.00 -8.39
N GLY A 288 13.52 18.71 -8.73
CA GLY A 288 14.59 17.77 -8.42
C GLY A 288 14.69 17.41 -6.93
N GLN A 289 13.72 17.83 -6.10
CA GLN A 289 13.67 17.48 -4.68
C GLN A 289 12.78 16.27 -4.45
N PRO A 290 13.07 15.42 -3.46
CA PRO A 290 12.21 14.30 -3.15
C PRO A 290 10.76 14.71 -2.86
N MET A 291 9.79 14.01 -3.44
CA MET A 291 8.36 14.31 -3.33
C MET A 291 7.87 14.28 -1.89
N GLY A 292 8.42 13.40 -1.03
CA GLY A 292 8.04 13.36 0.39
C GLY A 292 8.27 14.68 1.10
N ALA A 293 9.47 15.26 0.89
CA ALA A 293 9.86 16.53 1.50
C ALA A 293 9.00 17.72 1.04
N ALA A 294 8.57 17.74 -0.23
CA ALA A 294 7.80 18.85 -0.80
C ALA A 294 6.36 18.93 -0.27
N TYR A 295 5.78 17.81 0.18
CA TYR A 295 4.37 17.72 0.60
C TYR A 295 4.18 17.39 2.08
N GLY A 296 5.26 17.30 2.87
CA GLY A 296 5.18 16.90 4.28
C GLY A 296 4.64 15.47 4.47
N LEU A 297 4.73 14.64 3.42
CA LEU A 297 4.37 13.23 3.44
C LEU A 297 5.64 12.40 3.62
N SER A 298 5.54 11.23 4.24
CA SER A 298 6.63 10.25 4.14
C SER A 298 6.89 10.00 2.65
N PRO A 299 8.15 9.99 2.19
CA PRO A 299 8.42 9.78 0.79
C PRO A 299 7.74 8.54 0.27
N ALA A 300 6.99 8.70 -0.82
CA ALA A 300 6.51 7.57 -1.60
C ALA A 300 7.75 6.86 -2.16
N ARG A 301 8.21 5.86 -1.41
CA ARG A 301 9.29 4.96 -1.80
C ARG A 301 8.65 3.83 -2.58
N MET A 302 9.06 3.70 -3.84
CA MET A 302 8.71 2.54 -4.63
C MET A 302 9.97 1.71 -4.84
N ILE A 303 9.85 0.39 -4.72
CA ILE A 303 10.96 -0.48 -5.08
C ILE A 303 11.20 -0.34 -6.57
N ALA A 304 12.46 -0.16 -6.97
CA ALA A 304 12.89 -0.16 -8.35
C ALA A 304 14.01 -1.19 -8.53
N ALA A 305 14.16 -1.67 -9.75
CA ALA A 305 15.23 -2.54 -10.16
C ALA A 305 15.94 -1.97 -11.38
N ASP A 306 17.26 -1.99 -11.33
CA ASP A 306 18.13 -1.75 -12.48
C ASP A 306 18.53 -3.13 -13.03
N VAL A 307 18.22 -3.39 -14.31
CA VAL A 307 18.51 -4.66 -15.01
C VAL A 307 19.35 -4.39 -16.24
N LEU A 308 20.26 -5.30 -16.56
CA LEU A 308 21.01 -5.24 -17.82
C LEU A 308 20.15 -5.74 -18.97
N LEU A 309 20.19 -5.06 -20.11
CA LEU A 309 19.61 -5.55 -21.35
C LEU A 309 20.66 -6.22 -22.22
N ASN A 310 20.38 -7.46 -22.63
CA ASN A 310 21.14 -8.17 -23.65
C ASN A 310 20.55 -7.80 -25.01
N VAL A 311 21.16 -6.84 -25.69
CA VAL A 311 20.66 -6.30 -26.96
C VAL A 311 20.94 -7.26 -28.11
N ASP A 312 19.87 -7.73 -28.77
CA ASP A 312 19.94 -8.59 -29.95
C ASP A 312 20.00 -7.77 -31.24
N GLN A 313 19.14 -6.75 -31.33
CA GLN A 313 18.94 -5.95 -32.52
C GLN A 313 18.75 -4.48 -32.13
N VAL A 314 19.40 -3.60 -32.87
CA VAL A 314 19.26 -2.16 -32.74
C VAL A 314 18.44 -1.63 -33.90
N ILE A 315 17.37 -0.91 -33.60
CA ILE A 315 16.52 -0.23 -34.59
C ILE A 315 16.84 1.27 -34.61
N ARG A 316 17.06 1.86 -33.42
CA ARG A 316 17.58 3.22 -33.25
C ARG A 316 18.61 3.23 -32.14
N ASP A 317 19.77 3.82 -32.37
CA ASP A 317 20.84 3.99 -31.36
C ASP A 317 20.97 5.46 -30.96
N ASP A 318 21.15 5.72 -29.67
CA ASP A 318 21.56 7.03 -29.14
C ASP A 318 23.11 7.15 -29.04
N GLY A 319 23.82 6.12 -29.48
CA GLY A 319 25.26 5.98 -29.46
C GLY A 319 25.78 5.10 -28.33
N ALA A 320 24.94 4.71 -27.36
CA ALA A 320 25.34 3.84 -26.27
C ALA A 320 25.73 2.44 -26.75
N VAL A 321 24.95 1.84 -27.67
CA VAL A 321 25.22 0.48 -28.14
C VAL A 321 26.46 0.46 -29.04
N ALA A 322 26.59 1.42 -29.97
CA ALA A 322 27.79 1.59 -30.78
C ALA A 322 29.07 1.78 -29.93
N ALA A 323 28.95 2.45 -28.78
CA ALA A 323 30.05 2.62 -27.82
C ALA A 323 30.30 1.39 -26.93
N GLN A 324 29.53 0.31 -27.10
CA GLN A 324 29.55 -0.88 -26.24
C GLN A 324 29.29 -0.57 -24.76
N ALA A 325 28.53 0.49 -24.49
CA ALA A 325 28.11 0.83 -23.14
C ALA A 325 27.02 -0.15 -22.69
N PRO A 326 26.99 -0.54 -21.40
CA PRO A 326 25.91 -1.36 -20.87
C PRO A 326 24.58 -0.60 -20.93
N VAL A 327 23.54 -1.25 -21.47
CA VAL A 327 22.19 -0.71 -21.47
C VAL A 327 21.50 -1.16 -20.19
N VAL A 328 21.46 -0.27 -19.20
CA VAL A 328 20.81 -0.52 -17.90
C VAL A 328 19.39 0.03 -17.95
N LEU A 329 18.40 -0.86 -17.92
CA LEU A 329 16.99 -0.51 -17.82
C LEU A 329 16.57 -0.43 -16.36
N ARG A 330 15.93 0.68 -15.98
CA ARG A 330 15.30 0.89 -14.69
C ARG A 330 13.80 0.69 -14.80
N VAL A 331 13.26 -0.17 -13.94
CA VAL A 331 11.82 -0.44 -13.86
C VAL A 331 11.30 -0.40 -12.43
N PRO A 332 10.02 -0.04 -12.22
CA PRO A 332 9.39 -0.22 -10.92
C PRO A 332 9.16 -1.69 -10.60
N GLY A 333 9.11 -1.96 -9.30
CA GLY A 333 8.78 -3.26 -8.74
C GLY A 333 10.00 -4.10 -8.45
N VAL A 334 9.71 -5.36 -8.18
CA VAL A 334 10.66 -6.36 -7.76
C VAL A 334 10.78 -7.40 -8.88
N ILE A 335 12.01 -7.77 -9.23
CA ILE A 335 12.30 -8.72 -10.30
C ILE A 335 12.54 -10.11 -9.69
N ASP A 336 11.45 -10.84 -9.49
CA ASP A 336 11.48 -12.23 -9.01
C ASP A 336 10.34 -13.05 -9.63
N GLU A 337 10.47 -14.39 -9.56
CA GLU A 337 9.52 -15.34 -10.15
C GLU A 337 8.10 -15.17 -9.59
N PHE A 338 7.96 -14.88 -8.29
CA PHE A 338 6.67 -14.70 -7.64
C PHE A 338 5.99 -13.40 -8.13
N SER A 339 6.73 -12.29 -8.14
CA SER A 339 6.29 -10.98 -8.64
C SER A 339 5.90 -11.06 -10.12
N GLN A 340 6.66 -11.78 -10.94
CA GLN A 340 6.29 -12.06 -12.33
C GLN A 340 4.97 -12.88 -12.39
N ALA A 341 4.88 -13.96 -11.63
CA ALA A 341 3.73 -14.86 -11.67
C ALA A 341 2.41 -14.16 -11.27
N ILE A 342 2.43 -13.28 -10.26
CA ILE A 342 1.23 -12.55 -9.83
C ILE A 342 0.87 -11.37 -10.74
N SER A 343 1.85 -10.80 -11.44
CA SER A 343 1.63 -9.62 -12.28
C SER A 343 1.37 -9.96 -13.76
N ARG A 344 1.60 -11.21 -14.19
CA ARG A 344 1.53 -11.62 -15.60
C ARG A 344 0.24 -11.25 -16.33
N GLU A 345 -0.90 -11.38 -15.63
CA GLU A 345 -2.23 -11.07 -16.15
C GLU A 345 -2.67 -9.63 -15.82
N SER A 346 -1.83 -8.88 -15.12
CA SER A 346 -2.12 -7.49 -14.75
C SER A 346 -2.00 -6.56 -15.95
N TYR A 347 -2.62 -5.40 -15.87
CA TYR A 347 -2.46 -4.37 -16.88
C TYR A 347 -0.99 -3.88 -17.00
N TYR A 348 -0.19 -4.08 -15.95
CA TYR A 348 1.22 -3.69 -15.87
C TYR A 348 2.09 -4.85 -15.36
N PRO A 349 2.32 -5.88 -16.19
CA PRO A 349 3.10 -7.03 -15.78
C PRO A 349 4.55 -6.61 -15.52
N PHE A 350 5.16 -7.13 -14.47
CA PHE A 350 6.59 -6.90 -14.21
C PHE A 350 7.44 -7.59 -15.29
N ILE A 351 8.57 -6.97 -15.64
CA ILE A 351 9.58 -7.68 -16.43
C ILE A 351 10.26 -8.74 -15.57
N TYR A 352 10.75 -9.80 -16.21
CA TYR A 352 11.57 -10.80 -15.54
C TYR A 352 12.77 -11.19 -16.41
N THR A 353 13.82 -11.69 -15.77
CA THR A 353 15.00 -12.18 -16.47
C THR A 353 14.64 -13.27 -17.47
N GLY A 354 15.18 -13.19 -18.67
CA GLY A 354 14.87 -14.06 -19.80
C GLY A 354 13.68 -13.61 -20.65
N ASP A 355 12.88 -12.64 -20.17
CA ASP A 355 11.83 -12.06 -21.01
C ASP A 355 12.45 -11.25 -22.14
N ARG A 356 11.83 -11.30 -23.32
CA ARG A 356 12.33 -10.65 -24.54
C ARG A 356 11.29 -9.70 -25.12
N TYR A 357 11.70 -8.47 -25.40
CA TYR A 357 10.81 -7.41 -25.88
C TYR A 357 11.46 -6.53 -26.93
N LEU A 358 10.61 -5.82 -27.68
CA LEU A 358 10.97 -4.59 -28.36
C LEU A 358 10.83 -3.44 -27.37
N PHE A 359 11.96 -2.85 -26.96
CA PHE A 359 12.03 -1.76 -26.02
C PHE A 359 12.15 -0.41 -26.74
N LEU A 360 11.35 0.55 -26.29
CA LEU A 360 11.44 1.97 -26.63
C LEU A 360 11.89 2.72 -25.39
N LEU A 361 13.18 3.04 -25.35
CA LEU A 361 13.87 3.48 -24.15
C LEU A 361 14.13 4.98 -24.18
N THR A 362 13.81 5.63 -23.07
CA THR A 362 14.15 7.03 -22.82
C THR A 362 15.31 7.10 -21.85
N ARG A 363 16.33 7.89 -22.18
CA ARG A 363 17.52 8.04 -21.36
C ARG A 363 17.25 8.87 -20.11
N ASN A 364 17.57 8.34 -18.94
CA ASN A 364 17.56 9.05 -17.67
C ASN A 364 18.81 9.94 -17.54
N PRO A 365 18.78 10.98 -16.69
CA PRO A 365 19.93 11.87 -16.48
C PRO A 365 21.20 11.17 -15.96
N ASP A 366 21.05 10.08 -15.23
CA ASP A 366 22.16 9.27 -14.71
C ASP A 366 22.74 8.27 -15.72
N GLY A 367 22.21 8.26 -16.95
CA GLY A 367 22.65 7.39 -18.04
C GLY A 367 21.95 6.04 -18.09
N THR A 368 21.12 5.69 -17.11
CA THR A 368 20.21 4.53 -17.21
C THR A 368 19.06 4.83 -18.18
N TYR A 369 18.22 3.83 -18.46
CA TYR A 369 17.06 3.95 -19.34
C TYR A 369 15.76 3.67 -18.59
N GLY A 370 14.64 4.22 -19.07
CA GLY A 370 13.30 3.93 -18.57
C GLY A 370 12.27 3.74 -19.70
N LEU A 371 11.08 3.29 -19.31
CA LEU A 371 9.89 3.10 -20.17
C LEU A 371 8.93 4.29 -20.09
N TYR A 372 9.08 5.29 -20.98
CA TYR A 372 8.31 6.54 -20.86
C TYR A 372 6.81 6.32 -20.91
N HIS A 373 6.31 5.46 -21.80
CA HIS A 373 4.91 5.04 -21.86
C HIS A 373 4.69 3.64 -21.26
N SER A 374 5.46 3.23 -20.24
CA SER A 374 5.27 1.98 -19.50
C SER A 374 4.99 0.75 -20.40
N PRO A 375 3.81 0.06 -20.43
CA PRO A 375 3.65 -1.14 -21.26
C PRO A 375 3.59 -0.86 -22.77
N TRP A 376 3.42 0.40 -23.20
CA TRP A 376 3.49 0.80 -24.60
C TRP A 376 4.92 1.11 -25.06
N SER A 377 5.85 1.32 -24.13
CA SER A 377 7.29 1.43 -24.39
C SER A 377 8.01 0.07 -24.31
N ARG A 378 7.29 -1.01 -24.00
CA ARG A 378 7.78 -2.39 -23.95
C ARG A 378 6.81 -3.26 -24.73
N LEU A 379 7.17 -3.60 -25.97
CA LEU A 379 6.28 -4.28 -26.90
C LEU A 379 6.66 -5.75 -27.07
N ILE A 380 5.65 -6.59 -27.26
CA ILE A 380 5.80 -8.01 -27.62
C ILE A 380 5.74 -8.09 -29.14
N VAL A 381 6.74 -8.74 -29.74
CA VAL A 381 6.75 -9.09 -31.16
C VAL A 381 6.08 -10.46 -31.34
N ASP A 382 4.85 -10.48 -31.85
CA ASP A 382 4.05 -11.68 -32.10
C ASP A 382 3.88 -11.90 -33.61
N GLY A 383 4.83 -12.64 -34.19
CA GLY A 383 4.96 -12.75 -35.64
C GLY A 383 5.27 -11.39 -36.26
N GLU A 384 4.36 -10.90 -37.10
CA GLU A 384 4.47 -9.58 -37.74
C GLU A 384 3.83 -8.46 -36.90
N MET A 385 3.03 -8.79 -35.89
CA MET A 385 2.26 -7.81 -35.11
C MET A 385 3.02 -7.37 -33.86
N LEU A 386 2.87 -6.09 -33.52
CA LEU A 386 3.28 -5.56 -32.22
C LEU A 386 2.10 -5.57 -31.26
N ARG A 387 2.37 -5.95 -30.01
CA ARG A 387 1.40 -5.96 -28.92
C ARG A 387 1.93 -5.18 -27.73
N ALA A 388 1.04 -4.50 -27.02
CA ALA A 388 1.40 -3.91 -25.74
C ALA A 388 1.78 -5.04 -24.76
N SER A 389 2.80 -4.82 -23.94
CA SER A 389 3.16 -5.78 -22.89
C SER A 389 2.29 -5.54 -21.64
N ASN A 390 0.98 -5.66 -21.81
CA ASN A 390 -0.01 -5.74 -20.74
C ASN A 390 -0.52 -7.19 -20.62
N GLY A 391 -1.30 -7.49 -19.58
CA GLY A 391 -1.87 -8.83 -19.33
C GLY A 391 -2.70 -9.36 -20.51
N PRO A 392 -3.65 -8.58 -21.04
CA PRO A 392 -4.41 -8.96 -22.24
C PRO A 392 -3.59 -9.14 -23.53
N LYS A 393 -2.39 -8.53 -23.60
CA LYS A 393 -1.50 -8.52 -24.77
C LYS A 393 -2.22 -8.07 -26.03
N GLU A 394 -2.97 -6.98 -25.91
CA GLU A 394 -3.73 -6.42 -27.02
C GLU A 394 -2.80 -6.00 -28.17
N PRO A 395 -3.23 -6.15 -29.42
CA PRO A 395 -2.52 -5.57 -30.55
C PRO A 395 -2.32 -4.07 -30.33
N LEU A 396 -1.14 -3.56 -30.66
CA LEU A 396 -0.86 -2.14 -30.56
C LEU A 396 -1.68 -1.41 -31.64
N GLN A 397 -2.62 -0.57 -31.20
CA GLN A 397 -3.56 0.16 -32.06
C GLN A 397 -3.91 1.49 -31.40
N PHE A 398 -4.01 2.57 -32.18
CA PHE A 398 -4.25 3.93 -31.69
C PHE A 398 -5.59 4.50 -32.16
N ASP A 399 -6.02 4.17 -33.38
CA ASP A 399 -7.35 4.51 -33.91
C ASP A 399 -8.10 3.21 -34.24
N GLU A 400 -9.39 3.15 -33.90
CA GLU A 400 -10.27 2.02 -34.23
C GLU A 400 -10.37 1.75 -35.75
N ASN A 401 -10.11 2.78 -36.56
CA ASN A 401 -10.12 2.70 -38.03
C ASN A 401 -8.76 2.30 -38.62
N GLU A 402 -7.69 2.33 -37.82
CA GLU A 402 -6.37 1.87 -38.21
C GLU A 402 -6.21 0.39 -37.86
N GLY A 403 -5.53 -0.37 -38.72
CA GLY A 403 -5.18 -1.76 -38.40
C GLY A 403 -4.13 -1.84 -37.28
N PRO A 404 -3.94 -3.02 -36.65
CA PRO A 404 -2.85 -3.22 -35.71
C PRO A 404 -1.48 -2.87 -36.31
N VAL A 405 -0.61 -2.30 -35.48
CA VAL A 405 0.75 -1.94 -35.89
C VAL A 405 1.58 -3.20 -36.14
N THR A 406 2.20 -3.28 -37.31
CA THR A 406 3.17 -4.34 -37.65
C THR A 406 4.59 -3.91 -37.32
N LEU A 407 5.49 -4.88 -37.13
CA LEU A 407 6.91 -4.60 -36.92
C LEU A 407 7.53 -3.86 -38.12
N GLU A 408 7.13 -4.20 -39.34
CA GLU A 408 7.63 -3.53 -40.56
C GLU A 408 7.22 -2.05 -40.59
N ALA A 409 5.92 -1.74 -40.38
CA ALA A 409 5.43 -0.37 -40.36
C ALA A 409 6.07 0.44 -39.22
N PHE A 410 6.32 -0.21 -38.08
CA PHE A 410 7.03 0.39 -36.96
C PHE A 410 8.48 0.76 -37.32
N VAL A 411 9.23 -0.17 -37.92
CA VAL A 411 10.63 0.07 -38.31
C VAL A 411 10.70 1.16 -39.37
N GLU A 412 9.84 1.12 -40.39
CA GLU A 412 9.75 2.16 -41.42
C GLU A 412 9.50 3.54 -40.81
N LEU A 413 8.61 3.64 -39.82
CA LEU A 413 8.36 4.90 -39.11
C LEU A 413 9.60 5.39 -38.35
N VAL A 414 10.29 4.49 -37.64
CA VAL A 414 11.48 4.82 -36.85
C VAL A 414 12.62 5.32 -37.73
N GLU A 415 12.83 4.69 -38.88
CA GLU A 415 13.86 5.05 -39.87
C GLU A 415 13.58 6.41 -40.54
N ASN A 416 12.31 6.74 -40.75
CA ASN A 416 11.87 8.01 -41.33
C ASN A 416 11.73 9.14 -40.30
N SER A 417 11.80 8.83 -39.00
CA SER A 417 11.70 9.80 -37.92
C SER A 417 13.07 10.36 -37.54
N ALA A 418 13.15 11.66 -37.28
CA ALA A 418 14.35 12.25 -36.72
C ALA A 418 14.58 11.71 -35.29
N PRO A 419 15.82 11.42 -34.88
CA PRO A 419 16.11 11.12 -33.48
C PRO A 419 15.68 12.30 -32.61
N PRO A 420 15.14 12.06 -31.39
CA PRO A 420 14.87 13.16 -30.48
C PRO A 420 16.16 13.93 -30.23
N ALA A 421 16.08 15.26 -30.25
CA ALA A 421 17.21 16.14 -29.98
C ALA A 421 17.59 16.07 -28.51
N VAL A 422 18.22 14.96 -28.09
CA VAL A 422 18.46 14.58 -26.68
C VAL A 422 17.23 14.92 -25.85
N ALA A 423 16.26 14.01 -25.75
CA ALA A 423 15.14 14.17 -24.84
C ALA A 423 15.64 14.16 -23.36
N VAL A 424 16.32 15.22 -22.95
CA VAL A 424 16.37 15.64 -21.56
C VAL A 424 14.94 16.04 -21.28
N LEU A 425 14.27 15.26 -20.47
CA LEU A 425 12.85 15.45 -20.18
C LEU A 425 12.55 16.91 -19.88
N ASP A 426 11.59 17.45 -20.62
CA ASP A 426 11.02 18.74 -20.25
C ASP A 426 10.53 18.68 -18.80
N PRO A 427 10.87 19.67 -17.96
CA PRO A 427 10.28 19.77 -16.63
C PRO A 427 8.75 19.86 -16.79
N LEU A 428 8.05 18.89 -16.22
CA LEU A 428 6.59 18.73 -16.32
C LEU A 428 5.84 20.06 -16.04
N PRO A 429 4.78 20.38 -16.79
CA PRO A 429 3.69 21.22 -16.29
C PRO A 429 2.64 20.32 -15.64
N LEU A 430 2.88 19.83 -14.42
CA LEU A 430 1.78 19.32 -13.59
C LEU A 430 0.97 20.52 -13.07
N ALA A 431 0.01 20.98 -13.87
CA ALA A 431 -1.13 21.69 -13.33
C ALA A 431 -2.02 20.65 -12.63
N PHE A 432 -1.65 20.24 -11.42
CA PHE A 432 -2.64 19.69 -10.52
C PHE A 432 -3.62 20.82 -10.24
N THR A 433 -4.86 20.72 -10.74
CA THR A 433 -5.96 21.47 -10.14
C THR A 433 -5.92 21.15 -8.65
N PRO A 434 -5.62 22.11 -7.77
CA PRO A 434 -5.60 21.84 -6.35
C PRO A 434 -6.95 21.22 -6.00
N TYR A 435 -6.91 20.08 -5.33
CA TYR A 435 -8.08 19.49 -4.73
C TYR A 435 -8.77 20.62 -3.96
N ALA A 436 -9.96 21.04 -4.41
CA ALA A 436 -10.71 22.06 -3.73
C ALA A 436 -10.86 21.57 -2.29
N ALA A 437 -10.38 22.38 -1.33
CA ALA A 437 -10.47 22.04 0.07
C ALA A 437 -11.89 21.54 0.35
N PRO A 438 -12.08 20.41 1.07
CA PRO A 438 -13.41 19.99 1.46
C PRO A 438 -14.09 21.20 2.09
N ILE A 439 -15.24 21.55 1.52
CA ILE A 439 -16.08 22.66 1.96
C ILE A 439 -16.13 22.56 3.48
N SER A 440 -15.60 23.57 4.17
CA SER A 440 -15.65 23.61 5.63
C SER A 440 -17.08 23.29 6.06
N PRO A 441 -17.30 22.45 7.08
CA PRO A 441 -18.65 22.18 7.55
C PRO A 441 -19.31 23.53 7.82
N LEU A 442 -20.50 23.73 7.26
CA LEU A 442 -21.27 24.96 7.37
C LEU A 442 -21.07 25.56 8.76
N ALA A 443 -20.56 26.79 8.80
CA ALA A 443 -20.63 27.62 9.99
C ALA A 443 -22.07 27.52 10.52
N THR A 444 -22.20 27.03 11.74
CA THR A 444 -23.48 26.97 12.44
C THR A 444 -24.08 28.38 12.38
N PRO A 445 -25.35 28.55 11.95
CA PRO A 445 -25.94 29.86 11.94
C PRO A 445 -25.87 30.46 13.35
N PRO A 446 -25.57 31.76 13.48
CA PRO A 446 -25.46 32.38 14.78
C PRO A 446 -26.76 32.16 15.56
N ALA A 447 -26.61 31.73 16.82
CA ALA A 447 -27.73 31.58 17.73
C ALA A 447 -28.56 32.88 17.75
N ALA A 448 -29.87 32.72 17.63
CA ALA A 448 -30.81 33.82 17.75
C ALA A 448 -30.59 34.57 19.08
N PRO A 449 -30.71 35.91 19.10
CA PRO A 449 -30.47 36.70 20.30
C PRO A 449 -31.49 36.35 21.39
N VAL A 450 -31.01 35.74 22.46
CA VAL A 450 -31.80 35.55 23.68
C VAL A 450 -31.80 36.90 24.41
N SER A 451 -32.98 37.51 24.52
CA SER A 451 -33.18 38.71 25.35
C SER A 451 -32.99 38.39 26.84
N PRO A 452 -32.51 39.36 27.64
CA PRO A 452 -32.06 39.10 29.00
C PRO A 452 -33.25 39.05 29.96
N LEU A 453 -33.27 38.05 30.84
CA LEU A 453 -34.12 38.08 32.02
C LEU A 453 -33.26 37.99 33.29
N ALA A 454 -33.28 39.10 34.01
CA ALA A 454 -33.18 39.29 35.46
C ALA A 454 -32.05 38.58 36.24
N THR A 455 -31.14 39.42 36.74
CA THR A 455 -30.37 39.22 37.97
C THR A 455 -31.27 38.89 39.18
N PRO A 456 -30.76 38.20 40.20
CA PRO A 456 -30.30 38.98 41.36
C PRO A 456 -28.99 38.50 42.01
N GLN A 457 -28.23 39.52 42.45
CA GLN A 457 -27.41 39.65 43.67
C GLN A 457 -26.74 38.39 44.25
N ALA A 458 -25.40 38.32 44.18
CA ALA A 458 -24.43 38.87 45.14
C ALA A 458 -24.30 38.06 46.44
N SER A 459 -23.14 37.44 46.63
CA SER A 459 -22.47 37.42 47.92
C SER A 459 -20.96 37.28 47.74
N ASP A 460 -20.26 38.17 48.45
CA ASP A 460 -18.82 38.29 48.61
C ASP A 460 -18.17 37.06 49.24
N SER A 461 -16.98 36.75 48.76
CA SER A 461 -15.77 36.42 49.53
C SER A 461 -14.76 35.86 48.51
N GLY A 462 -13.53 36.33 48.38
CA GLY A 462 -12.64 36.94 49.34
C GLY A 462 -11.32 36.19 49.27
N SER A 463 -10.33 36.78 48.60
CA SER A 463 -8.88 36.65 48.85
C SER A 463 -8.20 35.27 48.79
N ARG A 464 -7.19 35.10 47.91
CA ARG A 464 -5.76 35.29 48.24
C ARG A 464 -4.83 34.91 47.09
N GLU A 465 -3.81 35.74 46.95
CA GLU A 465 -2.59 35.54 46.18
C GLU A 465 -1.81 34.30 46.63
N THR A 466 -1.19 33.58 45.70
CA THR A 466 0.22 33.18 45.84
C THR A 466 0.85 32.90 44.48
N ALA A 467 1.77 33.77 44.08
CA ALA A 467 2.67 33.55 42.96
C ALA A 467 3.83 32.66 43.43
N VAL A 468 4.02 31.51 42.78
CA VAL A 468 5.24 30.70 42.93
C VAL A 468 6.08 30.89 41.69
N ARG A 469 7.20 31.61 41.87
CA ARG A 469 8.29 31.73 40.89
C ARG A 469 9.02 30.39 40.79
N TYR A 470 9.17 29.86 39.58
CA TYR A 470 10.03 28.72 39.29
C TYR A 470 11.36 29.23 38.73
N ASN A 471 12.46 28.96 39.44
CA ASN A 471 13.84 29.15 38.97
C ASN A 471 14.37 27.78 38.50
N PRO A 472 14.92 27.64 37.28
CA PRO A 472 15.67 26.45 36.91
C PRO A 472 17.12 26.53 37.40
N PRO A 473 17.75 25.42 37.83
CA PRO A 473 19.17 25.40 38.10
C PRO A 473 19.98 25.22 36.80
N SER A 474 20.96 26.10 36.63
CA SER A 474 22.06 25.99 35.70
C SER A 474 23.11 25.00 36.21
N SER A 475 23.49 24.01 35.39
CA SER A 475 24.77 23.31 35.55
C SER A 475 25.30 22.86 34.19
N GLN A 476 26.41 23.48 33.78
CA GLN A 476 27.26 23.09 32.66
C GLN A 476 28.12 21.85 32.99
N PRO A 477 28.66 21.16 31.96
CA PRO A 477 29.21 19.81 32.07
C PRO A 477 30.70 19.79 32.42
N CYS A 478 31.12 18.72 33.12
CA CYS A 478 32.53 18.33 33.25
C CYS A 478 32.95 17.51 32.03
N VAL A 479 33.98 18.01 31.35
CA VAL A 479 34.75 17.31 30.31
C VAL A 479 35.67 16.30 30.99
N ALA A 480 35.70 15.06 30.49
CA ALA A 480 36.74 14.10 30.80
C ALA A 480 37.24 13.45 29.51
N ASP A 481 38.42 13.91 29.08
CA ASP A 481 39.27 13.28 28.08
C ASP A 481 39.62 11.84 28.48
N ARG A 482 39.47 10.89 27.55
CA ARG A 482 40.31 9.69 27.52
C ARG A 482 40.72 9.34 26.10
N HIS A 483 41.99 9.59 25.83
CA HIS A 483 42.76 8.96 24.78
C HIS A 483 42.71 7.42 24.90
N TRP A 484 42.45 6.75 23.77
CA TRP A 484 42.89 5.37 23.56
C TRP A 484 43.95 5.36 22.46
N ARG A 485 45.14 4.91 22.83
CA ARG A 485 46.24 4.63 21.91
C ARG A 485 46.06 3.23 21.32
N SER A 486 46.43 3.15 20.04
CA SER A 486 46.81 1.97 19.29
C SER A 486 47.81 1.07 20.03
N GLY A 487 47.61 -0.24 19.89
CA GLY A 487 48.62 -1.27 20.12
C GLY A 487 48.34 -2.44 19.18
N ALA A 488 49.25 -2.66 18.24
CA ALA A 488 49.31 -3.83 17.40
C ALA A 488 49.94 -5.01 18.17
N ASP A 489 49.41 -6.21 17.94
CA ASP A 489 50.12 -7.46 17.66
C ASP A 489 49.12 -8.47 17.08
#